data_AF-A0A929I7P1-F1
#
_entry.id   AF-A0A929I7P1-F1
#
_cell.length_a   1.000
_cell.length_b   1.000
_cell.length_c   1.000
_cell.angle_alpha   90.00
_cell.angle_beta   90.00
_cell.angle_gamma   90.00
#
_symmetry.space_group_name_H-M   'P 1'
#
loop_
_entity.id
_entity.type
_entity.pdbx_description
1 polymer ?
#
loop_
_entity_poly.entity_id
_entity_poly.type
_entity_poly.pdbx_seq_one_letter_code
_entity_poly.pdbx_strand_id
1 'polypeptide(L)'
;MKPVVAIIGRPNVGKSTFFNRLSKRKKVIVINEPGATRDRNYGDCAWNDREFILIDTGGFEPVSSERILIQMREQTSLAIEEADTIIFLMDGKEGLTPSDVEIANLLREVEKPIFFVINKIDGPKHEEFAYEFYRLG
;
A
#
# COMPACT_ATOMS: atom_id res chain seq x y z
N MET A 1 3.15 -12.21 -18.75
CA MET A 1 2.61 -10.94 -18.20
C MET A 1 3.58 -10.45 -17.14
N LYS A 2 3.79 -9.14 -16.98
CA LYS A 2 4.66 -8.63 -15.90
C LYS A 2 3.97 -8.88 -14.55
N PRO A 3 4.70 -9.31 -13.50
CA PRO A 3 4.12 -9.41 -12.17
C PRO A 3 3.56 -8.07 -11.68
N VAL A 4 2.47 -8.11 -10.93
CA VAL A 4 1.82 -6.94 -10.34
C VAL A 4 2.13 -6.87 -8.85
N VAL A 5 2.67 -5.74 -8.42
CA VAL A 5 2.96 -5.43 -7.02
C VAL A 5 2.02 -4.33 -6.57
N ALA A 6 1.19 -4.56 -5.56
CA ALA A 6 0.32 -3.52 -4.99
C ALA A 6 0.87 -2.97 -3.69
N ILE A 7 0.83 -1.65 -3.53
CA ILE A 7 1.12 -0.95 -2.28
C ILE A 7 -0.21 -0.62 -1.62
N ILE A 8 -0.42 -1.19 -0.44
CA ILE A 8 -1.61 -0.97 0.39
C ILE A 8 -1.22 -0.35 1.73
N GLY A 9 -2.18 0.27 2.40
CA GLY A 9 -1.97 0.92 3.69
C GLY A 9 -2.90 2.12 3.87
N ARG A 10 -3.04 2.59 5.10
CA ARG A 10 -3.90 3.74 5.42
C ARG A 10 -3.43 5.03 4.73
N PRO A 11 -4.28 6.07 4.64
CA PRO A 11 -3.86 7.37 4.11
C PRO A 11 -2.60 7.90 4.81
N ASN A 12 -1.78 8.66 4.08
CA ASN A 12 -0.60 9.37 4.60
C ASN A 12 0.58 8.54 5.15
N VAL A 13 0.56 7.21 5.07
CA VAL A 13 1.73 6.35 5.42
C VAL A 13 2.91 6.48 4.45
N GLY A 14 2.73 7.19 3.32
CA GLY A 14 3.79 7.44 2.33
C GLY A 14 3.75 6.56 1.07
N LYS A 15 2.60 5.94 0.77
CA LYS A 15 2.42 5.07 -0.42
C LYS A 15 2.82 5.75 -1.72
N SER A 16 2.31 6.94 -2.00
CA SER A 16 2.61 7.66 -3.24
C SER A 16 4.07 8.11 -3.33
N THR A 17 4.71 8.44 -2.20
CA THR A 17 6.15 8.71 -2.16
C THR A 17 6.97 7.46 -2.48
N PHE A 18 6.59 6.32 -1.91
CA PHE A 18 7.23 5.03 -2.17
C PHE A 18 7.04 4.59 -3.63
N PHE A 19 5.81 4.68 -4.14
CA PHE A 19 5.44 4.44 -5.53
C PHE A 19 6.29 5.27 -6.49
N ASN A 20 6.31 6.59 -6.32
CA ASN A 20 7.04 7.51 -7.20
C ASN A 20 8.55 7.27 -7.18
N ARG A 21 9.09 6.84 -6.04
CA ARG A 21 10.50 6.47 -5.91
C ARG A 21 10.82 5.21 -6.71
N LEU A 22 9.98 4.18 -6.62
CA LEU A 22 10.21 2.90 -7.32
C LEU A 22 9.95 2.98 -8.82
N SER A 23 8.91 3.72 -9.24
CA SER A 23 8.59 3.90 -10.66
C SER A 23 9.56 4.84 -11.38
N LYS A 24 10.47 5.52 -10.65
CA LYS A 24 11.49 6.44 -11.20
C LYS A 24 10.91 7.48 -12.17
N ARG A 25 9.64 7.87 -11.99
CA ARG A 25 8.86 8.74 -12.91
C ARG A 25 8.70 8.20 -14.34
N LYS A 26 8.90 6.90 -14.58
CA LYS A 26 8.44 6.24 -15.82
C LYS A 26 6.91 6.31 -15.87
N LYS A 27 6.34 6.22 -17.09
CA LYS A 27 4.91 6.45 -17.39
C LYS A 27 3.99 6.05 -16.23
N VAL A 28 3.51 7.05 -15.50
CA VAL A 28 2.43 6.89 -14.54
C VAL A 28 1.14 7.00 -15.33
N ILE A 29 0.35 5.93 -15.33
CA ILE A 29 -0.98 5.94 -15.94
C ILE A 29 -1.96 6.07 -14.79
N VAL A 30 -2.73 7.16 -14.81
CA VAL A 30 -3.89 7.36 -13.94
C VAL A 30 -5.09 6.84 -14.71
N ILE A 31 -5.79 5.85 -14.17
CA ILE A 31 -6.99 5.30 -14.78
C ILE A 31 -8.20 5.90 -14.06
N ASN A 32 -8.94 6.77 -14.77
CA ASN A 32 -10.21 7.33 -14.29
C ASN A 32 -11.35 6.72 -15.09
N GLU A 33 -12.01 5.68 -14.55
CA GLU A 33 -13.18 5.07 -15.19
C GLU A 33 -14.48 5.82 -14.82
N PRO A 34 -15.33 6.20 -15.79
CA PRO A 34 -16.63 6.82 -15.49
C PRO A 34 -17.51 5.83 -14.72
N GLY A 35 -17.81 6.14 -13.45
CA GLY A 35 -18.62 5.28 -12.57
C GLY A 35 -17.83 4.48 -11.53
N ALA A 36 -16.48 4.51 -11.58
CA ALA A 36 -15.63 4.01 -10.51
C ALA A 36 -14.69 5.13 -10.04
N THR A 37 -14.93 5.64 -8.84
CA THR A 37 -14.05 6.58 -8.10
C THR A 37 -12.76 5.88 -7.66
N ARG A 38 -11.95 5.40 -8.60
CA ARG A 38 -10.71 4.68 -8.27
C ARG A 38 -9.53 5.34 -8.97
N ASP A 39 -9.06 6.44 -8.38
CA ASP A 39 -7.77 7.04 -8.70
C ASP A 39 -6.65 6.05 -8.33
N ARG A 40 -6.31 5.14 -9.25
CA ARG A 40 -5.17 4.23 -9.12
C ARG A 40 -4.04 4.67 -10.03
N ASN A 41 -2.84 4.68 -9.46
CA ASN A 41 -1.63 4.94 -10.21
C ASN A 41 -0.98 3.62 -10.56
N TYR A 42 -0.76 3.40 -11.86
CA TYR A 42 0.01 2.28 -12.39
C TYR A 42 1.36 2.79 -12.85
N GLY A 43 2.43 2.04 -12.53
CA GLY A 43 3.79 2.41 -12.91
C GLY A 43 4.63 1.22 -13.33
N ASP A 44 5.20 1.27 -14.52
CA ASP A 44 6.22 0.30 -14.97
C ASP A 44 7.51 0.48 -14.14
N CYS A 45 7.90 -0.58 -13.43
CA CYS A 45 9.08 -0.61 -12.58
C CYS A 45 10.09 -1.66 -13.07
N ALA A 46 11.36 -1.41 -12.77
CA ALA A 46 12.42 -2.39 -12.99
C ALA A 46 13.45 -2.32 -11.84
N TRP A 47 13.75 -3.46 -11.24
CA TRP A 47 14.72 -3.58 -10.14
C TRP A 47 15.51 -4.88 -10.28
N ASN A 48 16.84 -4.82 -10.20
CA ASN A 48 17.73 -5.97 -10.40
C ASN A 48 17.34 -6.83 -11.62
N ASP A 49 17.19 -6.18 -12.77
CA ASP A 49 16.81 -6.79 -14.06
C ASP A 49 15.44 -7.51 -14.08
N ARG A 50 14.60 -7.29 -13.07
CA ARG A 50 13.21 -7.77 -13.05
C ARG A 50 12.23 -6.63 -13.28
N GLU A 51 11.38 -6.80 -14.29
CA GLU A 51 10.30 -5.86 -14.58
C GLU A 51 9.00 -6.27 -13.88
N PHE A 52 8.26 -5.27 -13.39
CA PHE A 52 6.96 -5.47 -12.75
C PHE A 52 6.10 -4.21 -12.89
N ILE A 53 4.79 -4.37 -12.73
CA ILE A 53 3.84 -3.27 -12.63
C ILE A 53 3.65 -2.97 -11.15
N LEU A 54 3.81 -1.71 -10.76
CA LEU A 54 3.51 -1.25 -9.41
C LEU A 54 2.15 -0.55 -9.41
N ILE A 55 1.34 -0.79 -8.40
CA ILE A 55 0.03 -0.16 -8.19
C ILE A 55 0.04 0.59 -6.86
N ASP A 56 -0.36 1.87 -6.85
CA ASP A 56 -0.69 2.61 -5.63
C ASP A 56 -2.21 2.67 -5.45
N THR A 57 -2.71 2.09 -4.37
CA THR A 57 -4.14 2.09 -4.03
C THR A 57 -4.58 3.36 -3.29
N GLY A 58 -3.66 4.32 -3.14
CA GLY A 58 -3.74 5.43 -2.21
C GLY A 58 -4.35 6.74 -2.70
N GLY A 59 -4.88 6.81 -3.92
CA GLY A 59 -5.43 8.05 -4.48
C GLY A 59 -6.73 8.55 -3.85
N PHE A 60 -7.27 7.89 -2.82
CA PHE A 60 -8.56 8.27 -2.25
C PHE A 60 -8.41 9.32 -1.13
N GLU A 61 -8.97 10.50 -1.36
CA GLU A 61 -9.32 11.44 -0.29
C GLU A 61 -10.63 10.97 0.37
N PRO A 62 -10.65 10.62 1.66
CA PRO A 62 -11.87 10.14 2.32
C PRO A 62 -13.01 11.14 2.16
N VAL A 63 -14.13 10.73 1.55
CA VAL A 63 -15.33 11.57 1.41
C VAL A 63 -15.92 11.92 2.78
N SER A 64 -15.75 11.04 3.78
CA SER A 64 -16.05 11.31 5.19
C SER A 64 -15.24 10.41 6.12
N SER A 65 -15.06 10.84 7.38
CA SER A 65 -14.40 10.05 8.44
C SER A 65 -15.14 8.75 8.76
N GLU A 66 -16.47 8.74 8.64
CA GLU A 66 -17.33 7.60 8.97
C GLU A 66 -17.17 6.41 8.01
N ARG A 67 -16.76 6.65 6.76
CA ARG A 67 -16.65 5.60 5.72
C ARG A 67 -15.23 5.17 5.42
N ILE A 68 -14.24 5.75 6.08
CA ILE A 68 -12.82 5.54 5.78
C ILE A 68 -12.43 4.06 5.88
N LEU A 69 -12.90 3.35 6.91
CA LEU A 69 -12.59 1.92 7.11
C LEU A 69 -13.21 1.05 6.01
N ILE A 70 -14.46 1.29 5.64
CA ILE A 70 -15.16 0.52 4.59
C ILE A 70 -14.43 0.68 3.25
N GLN A 71 -14.10 1.93 2.89
CA GLN A 71 -13.38 2.24 1.66
C GLN A 71 -11.97 1.64 1.65
N MET A 72 -11.28 1.64 2.80
CA MET A 72 -9.97 1.00 2.93
C MET A 72 -10.06 -0.51 2.73
N ARG A 73 -11.09 -1.17 3.27
CA ARG A 73 -11.33 -2.60 3.04
C ARG A 73 -11.58 -2.89 1.57
N GLU A 74 -12.47 -2.14 0.91
CA GLU A 74 -12.77 -2.31 -0.51
C GLU A 74 -11.50 -2.15 -1.38
N GLN A 75 -10.73 -1.10 -1.15
CA GLN A 75 -9.47 -0.86 -1.87
C GLN A 75 -8.47 -1.99 -1.65
N THR A 76 -8.35 -2.46 -0.41
CA THR A 76 -7.47 -3.57 -0.05
C THR A 76 -7.89 -4.86 -0.77
N SER A 77 -9.18 -5.21 -0.76
CA SER A 77 -9.69 -6.42 -1.42
C SER A 77 -9.42 -6.43 -2.93
N LEU A 78 -9.61 -5.30 -3.59
CA LEU A 78 -9.34 -5.21 -5.04
C LEU A 78 -7.85 -5.26 -5.37
N ALA A 79 -7.02 -4.66 -4.51
CA ALA A 79 -5.58 -4.74 -4.66
C ALA A 79 -5.08 -6.17 -4.45
N ILE A 80 -5.67 -6.88 -3.49
CA ILE A 80 -5.45 -8.31 -3.29
C ILE A 80 -5.85 -9.08 -4.55
N GLU A 81 -6.98 -8.78 -5.17
CA GLU A 81 -7.44 -9.45 -6.40
C GLU A 81 -6.43 -9.28 -7.55
N GLU A 82 -6.01 -8.04 -7.83
CA GLU A 82 -5.14 -7.69 -8.96
C GLU A 82 -3.66 -8.05 -8.76
N ALA A 83 -3.16 -8.05 -7.53
CA ALA A 83 -1.72 -8.18 -7.27
C ALA A 83 -1.24 -9.63 -7.26
N ASP A 84 -0.03 -9.87 -7.75
CA ASP A 84 0.73 -11.11 -7.51
C ASP A 84 1.49 -11.03 -6.17
N THR A 85 1.79 -9.82 -5.69
CA THR A 85 2.52 -9.57 -4.44
C THR A 85 2.06 -8.27 -3.80
N ILE A 86 1.99 -8.25 -2.47
CA ILE A 86 1.47 -7.11 -1.71
C ILE A 86 2.58 -6.51 -0.84
N ILE A 87 2.68 -5.18 -0.85
CA ILE A 87 3.45 -4.40 0.10
C ILE A 87 2.46 -3.67 1.00
N PHE A 88 2.37 -4.11 2.27
CA PHE A 88 1.57 -3.42 3.27
C PHE A 88 2.43 -2.39 4.01
N LEU A 89 2.23 -1.13 3.65
CA LEU A 89 3.00 0.01 4.13
C LEU A 89 2.33 0.67 5.34
N MET A 90 3.06 0.81 6.43
CA MET A 90 2.62 1.43 7.69
C MET A 90 3.55 2.59 8.06
N ASP A 91 3.16 3.43 9.02
CA ASP A 91 3.95 4.58 9.47
C ASP A 91 4.52 4.33 10.86
N GLY A 92 5.84 4.18 10.95
CA GLY A 92 6.52 3.96 12.23
C GLY A 92 6.49 5.17 13.17
N LYS A 93 6.22 6.40 12.70
CA LYS A 93 6.17 7.58 13.59
C LYS A 93 4.83 7.71 14.32
N GLU A 94 3.76 7.35 13.63
CA GLU A 94 2.41 7.36 14.22
C GLU A 94 2.10 6.07 14.95
N GLY A 95 2.82 5.00 14.59
CA GLY A 95 2.71 3.71 15.22
C GLY A 95 1.54 2.89 14.71
N LEU A 96 1.23 1.81 15.42
CA LEU A 96 0.21 0.85 15.03
C LEU A 96 -1.21 1.41 15.29
N THR A 97 -1.99 1.62 14.23
CA THR A 97 -3.36 2.14 14.35
C THR A 97 -4.43 1.03 14.21
N PRO A 98 -5.68 1.27 14.66
CA PRO A 98 -6.77 0.32 14.43
C PRO A 98 -6.99 -0.02 12.95
N SER A 99 -6.81 0.96 12.05
CA SER A 99 -6.93 0.74 10.61
C SER A 99 -5.84 -0.19 10.06
N ASP A 100 -4.64 -0.15 10.63
CA ASP A 100 -3.55 -1.05 10.25
C ASP A 100 -3.84 -2.49 10.70
N VAL A 101 -4.40 -2.66 11.90
CA VAL A 101 -4.86 -3.96 12.42
C VAL A 101 -5.97 -4.55 11.55
N GLU A 102 -6.93 -3.73 11.12
CA GLU A 102 -8.02 -4.14 10.23
C GLU A 102 -7.51 -4.61 8.87
N ILE A 103 -6.61 -3.85 8.24
CA ILE A 103 -5.97 -4.27 6.99
C ILE A 103 -5.16 -5.56 7.19
N ALA A 104 -4.37 -5.64 8.27
CA ALA A 104 -3.59 -6.83 8.57
C ALA A 104 -4.46 -8.09 8.72
N ASN A 105 -5.62 -7.97 9.37
CA ASN A 105 -6.57 -9.08 9.51
C ASN A 105 -7.09 -9.57 8.15
N LEU A 106 -7.43 -8.65 7.22
CA LEU A 106 -7.83 -9.02 5.86
C LEU A 106 -6.72 -9.76 5.12
N LEU A 107 -5.46 -9.34 5.31
CA LEU A 107 -4.31 -9.93 4.62
C LEU A 107 -3.93 -11.32 5.13
N ARG A 108 -4.32 -11.69 6.36
CA ARG A 108 -4.02 -13.02 6.92
C ARG A 108 -4.67 -14.16 6.15
N GLU A 109 -5.80 -13.91 5.51
CA GLU A 109 -6.54 -14.91 4.73
C GLU A 109 -6.04 -15.02 3.27
N VAL A 110 -5.05 -14.20 2.89
CA VAL A 110 -4.57 -14.10 1.52
C VAL A 110 -3.39 -15.04 1.28
N GLU A 111 -3.54 -15.97 0.34
CA GLU A 111 -2.49 -16.92 -0.08
C GLU A 111 -1.51 -16.31 -1.11
N LYS A 112 -1.10 -15.06 -0.91
CA LYS A 112 -0.14 -14.35 -1.77
C LYS A 112 1.02 -13.83 -0.92
N PRO A 113 2.24 -13.68 -1.48
CA PRO A 113 3.35 -13.06 -0.77
C PRO A 113 2.99 -11.65 -0.31
N ILE A 114 3.11 -11.40 1.00
CA ILE A 114 2.85 -10.11 1.63
C ILE A 114 4.11 -9.66 2.38
N PHE A 115 4.51 -8.41 2.12
CA PHE A 115 5.62 -7.76 2.81
C PHE A 115 5.08 -6.65 3.70
N PHE A 116 5.24 -6.79 5.01
CA PHE A 116 4.95 -5.75 5.99
C PHE A 116 6.12 -4.77 6.02
N VAL A 117 5.86 -3.50 5.73
CA VAL A 117 6.88 -2.47 5.59
C VAL A 117 6.54 -1.29 6.49
N ILE A 118 7.44 -0.97 7.41
CA ILE A 118 7.29 0.14 8.35
C ILE A 118 8.07 1.32 7.77
N ASN A 119 7.34 2.32 7.31
CA ASN A 119 7.88 3.51 6.67
C ASN A 119 8.22 4.61 7.69
N LYS A 120 8.90 5.67 7.22
CA LYS A 120 9.29 6.86 7.99
C LYS A 120 10.27 6.59 9.14
N ILE A 121 11.01 5.48 9.07
CA ILE A 121 12.17 5.19 9.94
C ILE A 121 13.40 5.92 9.38
N ASP A 122 13.50 7.22 9.66
CA ASP A 122 14.54 8.08 9.04
C ASP A 122 15.95 7.91 9.65
N GLY A 123 16.11 7.10 10.69
CA GLY A 123 17.42 6.86 11.33
C GLY A 123 17.35 5.94 12.54
N PRO A 124 18.51 5.58 13.14
CA PRO A 124 18.61 4.51 14.15
C PRO A 124 17.70 4.72 15.37
N LYS A 125 17.52 5.97 15.80
CA LYS A 125 16.65 6.32 16.93
C LYS A 125 15.16 6.01 16.70
N HIS A 126 14.74 5.78 15.47
CA HIS A 126 13.35 5.43 15.13
C HIS A 126 13.16 3.93 14.97
N GLU A 127 14.24 3.12 14.94
CA GLU A 127 14.14 1.67 14.74
C GLU A 127 13.34 1.00 15.86
N GLU A 128 13.37 1.55 17.08
CA GLU A 128 12.57 1.07 18.21
C GLU A 128 11.06 1.15 17.96
N PHE A 129 10.60 2.08 17.11
CA PHE A 129 9.18 2.18 16.76
C PHE A 129 8.69 0.99 15.94
N ALA A 130 9.61 0.27 15.28
CA ALA A 130 9.22 -0.92 14.53
C ALA A 130 8.77 -2.08 15.44
N TYR A 131 9.19 -2.10 16.71
CA TYR A 131 8.96 -3.24 17.59
C TYR A 131 7.48 -3.50 17.90
N GLU A 132 6.65 -2.46 17.95
CA GLU A 132 5.23 -2.67 18.24
C GLU A 132 4.48 -3.37 17.10
N PHE A 133 4.99 -3.29 15.87
CA PHE A 133 4.34 -3.86 14.69
C PHE A 133 4.44 -5.39 14.64
N TYR A 134 5.37 -6.00 15.40
CA TYR A 134 5.41 -7.45 15.59
C TYR A 134 4.14 -8.01 16.25
N ARG A 135 3.30 -7.15 16.86
CA ARG A 135 1.99 -7.55 17.40
C ARG A 135 1.01 -7.99 16.31
N LEU A 136 1.29 -7.71 15.04
CA LEU A 136 0.47 -8.13 13.90
C LEU A 136 0.61 -9.64 13.56
N GLY A 137 1.59 -10.33 14.18
CA GLY A 137 1.94 -11.71 13.86
C GLY A 137 2.96 -11.79 12.75
#